data_AF-A0AAE9Y381-F1
#
_entry.id   AF-A0AAE9Y381-F1
#
_cell.length_a   1.000
_cell.length_b   1.000
_cell.length_c   1.000
_cell.angle_alpha   90.00
_cell.angle_beta   90.00
_cell.angle_gamma   90.00
#
_symmetry.space_group_name_H-M   'P 1'
#
loop_
_entity.id
_entity.type
_entity.pdbx_description
1 polymer ?
#
loop_
_entity_poly.entity_id
_entity_poly.type
_entity_poly.pdbx_seq_one_letter_code
_entity_poly.pdbx_strand_id
1 'polypeptide(L)'
;MAAPVPPEQVEISGVDAATRASVLVEALPYIQAFAGRTVVIKLGGSAMGDPDLAASFASDVVLLRAVGIRPVVVHGGGPQIGEMLARLDMETEFRDGLRVTDAETLDVARMVLGGRVGRDIVSSINRHAPVAVALSGEDAGLIAATQRDPDLGFVGDVVDVDRTILDTLLARSFVPVISTIGSDGRGQAYNINADSAAIAVAQSLGAEKLIYLTDVPGVLTKVGDPSTLISRLSVSRARLLIDDGVIAGGMIPKVEAAVEAVGAGVGSAHVLDGRIAHVVLLELLTDEGVGTMVTRTAEGPT
;
A
#
# COMPACT_ATOMS: atom_id res chain seq x y z
N MET A 1 18.69 19.97 -26.11
CA MET A 1 17.57 19.89 -25.16
C MET A 1 16.31 19.62 -25.97
N ALA A 2 15.61 18.52 -25.71
CA ALA A 2 14.30 18.31 -26.32
C ALA A 2 13.36 19.41 -25.82
N ALA A 3 12.52 19.95 -26.70
CA ALA A 3 11.46 20.86 -26.29
C ALA A 3 10.54 20.13 -25.30
N PRO A 4 9.98 20.83 -24.29
CA PRO A 4 8.97 20.22 -23.42
C PRO A 4 7.83 19.70 -24.29
N VAL A 5 7.52 18.40 -24.16
CA VAL A 5 6.33 17.82 -24.77
C VAL A 5 5.14 18.58 -24.17
N PRO A 6 4.24 19.15 -24.99
CA PRO A 6 3.05 19.80 -24.46
C PRO A 6 2.31 18.80 -23.57
N PRO A 7 1.83 19.22 -22.39
CA PRO A 7 1.02 18.32 -21.57
C PRO A 7 -0.15 17.83 -22.41
N GLU A 8 -0.37 16.51 -22.41
CA GLU A 8 -1.58 15.93 -22.98
C GLU A 8 -2.77 16.59 -22.28
N GLN A 9 -3.69 17.17 -23.06
CA GLN A 9 -4.78 17.96 -22.50
C GLN A 9 -5.78 17.03 -21.81
N VAL A 10 -5.63 16.88 -20.49
CA VAL A 10 -6.69 16.29 -19.66
C VAL A 10 -7.78 17.35 -19.48
N GLU A 11 -8.76 17.32 -20.37
CA GLU A 11 -9.96 18.15 -20.24
C GLU A 11 -10.95 17.49 -19.26
N ILE A 12 -10.98 17.99 -18.03
CA ILE A 12 -12.10 17.76 -17.12
C ILE A 12 -13.30 18.56 -17.66
N SER A 13 -14.28 17.87 -18.24
CA SER A 13 -15.48 18.50 -18.79
C SER A 13 -16.25 19.25 -17.70
N GLY A 14 -16.64 20.50 -17.97
CA GLY A 14 -17.47 21.29 -17.06
C GLY A 14 -16.72 22.02 -15.94
N VAL A 15 -15.39 21.99 -15.92
CA VAL A 15 -14.57 22.76 -14.95
C VAL A 15 -13.73 23.79 -15.70
N ASP A 16 -14.06 25.07 -15.52
CA ASP A 16 -13.32 26.18 -16.14
C ASP A 16 -11.93 26.39 -15.52
N ALA A 17 -11.08 27.16 -16.21
CA ALA A 17 -9.70 27.38 -15.78
C ALA A 17 -9.59 28.07 -14.42
N ALA A 18 -10.55 28.93 -14.06
CA ALA A 18 -10.56 29.65 -12.79
C ALA A 18 -10.86 28.71 -11.61
N THR A 19 -11.81 27.79 -11.82
CA THR A 19 -12.18 26.75 -10.85
C THR A 19 -11.01 25.79 -10.66
N ARG A 20 -10.35 25.34 -11.75
CA ARG A 20 -9.15 24.49 -11.65
C ARG A 20 -8.05 25.15 -10.83
N ALA A 21 -7.77 26.44 -11.07
CA ALA A 21 -6.77 27.17 -10.32
C ALA A 21 -7.15 27.30 -8.83
N SER A 22 -8.43 27.56 -8.53
CA SER A 22 -8.93 27.70 -7.17
C SER A 22 -8.79 26.40 -6.38
N VAL A 23 -9.15 25.26 -6.97
CA VAL A 23 -9.00 23.93 -6.34
C VAL A 23 -7.53 23.60 -6.06
N LEU A 24 -6.61 23.92 -6.98
CA LEU A 24 -5.18 23.70 -6.76
C LEU A 24 -4.63 24.57 -5.62
N VAL A 25 -5.11 25.80 -5.49
CA VAL A 25 -4.74 26.69 -4.37
C VAL A 25 -5.33 26.18 -3.06
N GLU A 26 -6.55 25.66 -3.06
CA GLU A 26 -7.19 25.06 -1.90
C GLU A 26 -6.45 23.80 -1.41
N ALA A 27 -5.88 23.00 -2.33
CA ALA A 27 -5.08 21.83 -1.99
C ALA A 27 -3.67 22.17 -1.44
N LEU A 28 -3.19 23.40 -1.60
CA LEU A 28 -1.81 23.79 -1.27
C LEU A 28 -1.43 23.56 0.21
N PRO A 29 -2.26 23.86 1.22
CA PRO A 29 -1.93 23.59 2.62
C PRO A 29 -1.66 22.10 2.89
N TYR A 30 -2.47 21.20 2.31
CA TYR A 30 -2.29 19.75 2.44
C TYR A 30 -0.98 19.29 1.79
N ILE A 31 -0.68 19.80 0.58
CA ILE A 31 0.59 19.54 -0.10
C ILE A 31 1.78 19.96 0.78
N GLN A 32 1.71 21.16 1.37
CA GLN A 32 2.78 21.70 2.22
C GLN A 32 2.95 20.90 3.51
N ALA A 33 1.86 20.39 4.10
CA ALA A 33 1.90 19.58 5.31
C ALA A 33 2.65 18.25 5.10
N PHE A 34 2.50 17.64 3.92
CA PHE A 34 3.10 16.34 3.59
C PHE A 34 4.38 16.42 2.75
N ALA A 35 4.77 17.61 2.28
CA ALA A 35 6.02 17.78 1.55
C ALA A 35 7.22 17.25 2.37
N GLY A 36 8.03 16.39 1.75
CA GLY A 36 9.16 15.70 2.39
C GLY A 36 8.77 14.53 3.31
N ARG A 37 7.47 14.28 3.54
CA ARG A 37 7.01 13.13 4.33
C ARG A 37 6.95 11.86 3.47
N THR A 38 7.20 10.72 4.11
CA THR A 38 7.07 9.40 3.49
C THR A 38 5.65 8.88 3.67
N VAL A 39 5.05 8.42 2.58
CA VAL A 39 3.76 7.73 2.58
C VAL A 39 3.97 6.34 2.01
N VAL A 40 3.73 5.31 2.82
CA VAL A 40 3.76 3.93 2.35
C VAL A 40 2.34 3.54 1.92
N ILE A 41 2.20 2.96 0.73
CA ILE A 41 0.92 2.54 0.18
C ILE A 41 0.98 1.04 -0.08
N LYS A 42 0.20 0.28 0.70
CA LYS A 42 -0.02 -1.13 0.48
C LYS A 42 -1.09 -1.32 -0.59
N LEU A 43 -0.69 -1.80 -1.76
CA LEU A 43 -1.59 -2.14 -2.86
C LEU A 43 -2.00 -3.62 -2.79
N GLY A 44 -3.27 -3.88 -2.51
CA GLY A 44 -3.84 -5.22 -2.48
C GLY A 44 -4.03 -5.83 -3.88
N GLY A 45 -3.95 -7.16 -3.99
CA GLY A 45 -4.12 -7.87 -5.27
C GLY A 45 -5.49 -7.69 -5.94
N SER A 46 -6.53 -7.40 -5.15
CA SER A 46 -7.88 -7.10 -5.65
C SER A 46 -7.99 -5.73 -6.31
N ALA A 47 -7.19 -4.74 -5.88
CA ALA A 47 -7.16 -3.40 -6.46
C ALA A 47 -6.36 -3.33 -7.77
N MET A 48 -5.61 -4.39 -8.11
CA MET A 48 -4.76 -4.45 -9.31
C MET A 48 -5.44 -5.05 -10.55
N GLY A 49 -6.65 -5.58 -10.41
CA GLY A 49 -7.34 -6.28 -11.50
C GLY A 49 -7.94 -5.36 -12.57
N ASP A 50 -8.16 -4.09 -12.25
CA ASP A 50 -8.80 -3.11 -13.12
C ASP A 50 -7.75 -2.15 -13.72
N PRO A 51 -7.59 -2.12 -15.06
CA PRO A 51 -6.64 -1.23 -15.74
C PRO A 51 -6.87 0.26 -15.46
N ASP A 52 -8.12 0.71 -15.32
CA ASP A 52 -8.45 2.12 -15.11
C ASP A 52 -8.10 2.55 -13.69
N LEU A 53 -8.35 1.69 -12.70
CA LEU A 53 -7.91 1.92 -11.32
C LEU A 53 -6.39 1.89 -11.21
N ALA A 54 -5.71 0.97 -11.91
CA ALA A 54 -4.25 0.92 -11.95
C ALA A 54 -3.63 2.16 -12.62
N ALA A 55 -4.31 2.76 -13.60
CA ALA A 55 -3.89 4.02 -14.22
C ALA A 55 -4.12 5.22 -13.28
N SER A 56 -5.28 5.28 -12.63
CA SER A 56 -5.60 6.31 -11.63
C SER A 56 -4.60 6.29 -10.47
N PHE A 57 -4.34 5.12 -9.89
CA PHE A 57 -3.34 4.94 -8.83
C PHE A 57 -1.93 5.36 -9.28
N ALA A 58 -1.53 5.01 -10.50
CA ALA A 58 -0.24 5.41 -11.04
C ALA A 58 -0.12 6.94 -11.17
N SER A 59 -1.18 7.61 -11.61
CA SER A 59 -1.26 9.07 -11.66
C SER A 59 -1.14 9.69 -10.27
N ASP A 60 -1.85 9.15 -9.27
CA ASP A 60 -1.78 9.60 -7.88
C ASP A 60 -0.34 9.56 -7.37
N VAL A 61 0.33 8.42 -7.54
CA VAL A 61 1.71 8.22 -7.10
C VAL A 61 2.67 9.22 -7.74
N VAL A 62 2.51 9.48 -9.05
CA VAL A 62 3.33 10.49 -9.75
C VAL A 62 3.03 11.89 -9.23
N LEU A 63 1.76 12.23 -8.95
CA LEU A 63 1.40 13.54 -8.41
C LEU A 63 2.00 13.73 -7.01
N LEU A 64 1.86 12.76 -6.11
CA LEU A 64 2.47 12.80 -4.77
C LEU A 64 3.98 13.07 -4.87
N ARG A 65 4.68 12.32 -5.73
CA ARG A 65 6.11 12.52 -5.99
C ARG A 65 6.40 13.90 -6.56
N ALA A 66 5.58 14.42 -7.47
CA ALA A 66 5.78 15.72 -8.11
C ALA A 66 5.65 16.88 -7.13
N VAL A 67 4.77 16.75 -6.12
CA VAL A 67 4.55 17.77 -5.09
C VAL A 67 5.47 17.62 -3.87
N GLY A 68 6.44 16.70 -3.93
CA GLY A 68 7.48 16.54 -2.91
C GLY A 68 7.16 15.55 -1.80
N ILE A 69 6.04 14.84 -1.87
CA ILE A 69 5.76 13.69 -1.00
C ILE A 69 6.61 12.51 -1.48
N ARG A 70 7.04 11.64 -0.56
CA ARG A 70 7.87 10.46 -0.84
C ARG A 70 7.02 9.19 -0.83
N PRO A 71 6.34 8.82 -1.93
CA PRO A 71 5.56 7.60 -1.98
C PRO A 71 6.45 6.35 -2.07
N VAL A 72 6.08 5.31 -1.32
CA VAL A 72 6.66 3.96 -1.38
C VAL A 72 5.51 2.98 -1.54
N VAL A 73 5.53 2.14 -2.57
CA VAL A 73 4.48 1.16 -2.81
C VAL A 73 4.95 -0.20 -2.31
N VAL A 74 4.14 -0.86 -1.50
CA VAL A 74 4.33 -2.26 -1.10
C VAL A 74 3.17 -3.06 -1.67
N HIS A 75 3.43 -4.21 -2.29
CA HIS A 75 2.36 -4.96 -2.94
C HIS A 75 2.38 -6.45 -2.60
N GLY A 76 1.18 -7.02 -2.56
CA GLY A 76 0.98 -8.46 -2.57
C GLY A 76 0.69 -8.95 -3.99
N GLY A 77 0.06 -10.11 -4.09
CA GLY A 77 -0.37 -10.68 -5.37
C GLY A 77 -1.07 -12.02 -5.23
N GLY A 78 -1.79 -12.23 -4.11
CA GLY A 78 -2.42 -13.51 -3.79
C GLY A 78 -3.26 -14.11 -4.92
N PRO A 79 -4.16 -13.33 -5.57
CA PRO A 79 -4.92 -13.78 -6.74
C PRO A 79 -4.03 -14.17 -7.92
N GLN A 80 -3.00 -13.39 -8.23
CA GLN A 80 -2.09 -13.62 -9.35
C GLN A 80 -1.20 -14.85 -9.12
N ILE A 81 -0.80 -15.11 -7.87
CA ILE A 81 -0.10 -16.33 -7.48
C ILE A 81 -1.03 -17.52 -7.67
N GLY A 82 -2.28 -17.43 -7.19
CA GLY A 82 -3.28 -18.49 -7.34
C GLY A 82 -3.58 -18.81 -8.80
N GLU A 83 -3.69 -17.79 -9.66
CA GLU A 83 -3.86 -17.96 -11.12
C GLU A 83 -2.69 -18.76 -11.72
N MET A 84 -1.45 -18.44 -11.36
CA MET A 84 -0.27 -19.14 -11.87
C MET A 84 -0.18 -20.58 -11.36
N LEU A 85 -0.43 -20.81 -10.07
CA LEU A 85 -0.44 -22.16 -9.48
C LEU A 85 -1.48 -23.05 -10.18
N ALA A 86 -2.69 -22.53 -10.40
CA ALA A 86 -3.73 -23.25 -11.12
C ALA A 86 -3.34 -23.59 -12.56
N ARG A 87 -2.61 -22.70 -13.25
CA ARG A 87 -2.08 -22.95 -14.60
C ARG A 87 -0.98 -24.01 -14.65
N LEU A 88 -0.34 -24.29 -13.51
CA LEU A 88 0.70 -25.30 -13.36
C LEU A 88 0.16 -26.59 -12.71
N ASP A 89 -1.16 -26.70 -12.55
CA ASP A 89 -1.83 -27.82 -11.88
C ASP A 89 -1.33 -28.05 -10.44
N MET A 90 -0.93 -26.97 -9.76
CA MET A 90 -0.48 -26.99 -8.36
C MET A 90 -1.62 -26.66 -7.40
N GLU A 91 -1.76 -27.46 -6.35
CA GLU A 91 -2.78 -27.23 -5.33
C GLU A 91 -2.44 -25.99 -4.48
N THR A 92 -3.48 -25.28 -4.04
CA THR A 92 -3.35 -24.14 -3.15
C THR A 92 -3.95 -24.48 -1.80
N GLU A 93 -3.15 -24.34 -0.74
CA GLU A 93 -3.58 -24.49 0.65
C GLU A 93 -3.41 -23.16 1.41
N PHE A 94 -4.40 -22.83 2.24
CA PHE A 94 -4.33 -21.71 3.17
C PHE A 94 -4.59 -22.20 4.60
N ARG A 95 -3.81 -21.69 5.55
CA ARG A 95 -4.00 -21.88 6.99
C ARG A 95 -3.94 -20.53 7.67
N ASP A 96 -4.99 -20.18 8.42
CA ASP A 96 -5.11 -18.90 9.15
C ASP A 96 -4.85 -17.66 8.27
N GLY A 97 -5.30 -17.69 7.02
CA GLY A 97 -5.12 -16.60 6.05
C GLY A 97 -3.72 -16.51 5.41
N LEU A 98 -2.80 -17.41 5.78
CA LEU A 98 -1.47 -17.53 5.18
C LEU A 98 -1.46 -18.67 4.15
N ARG A 99 -0.82 -18.44 3.01
CA ARG A 99 -0.63 -19.47 1.99
C ARG A 99 0.45 -20.43 2.46
N VAL A 100 0.13 -21.71 2.63
CA VAL A 100 1.16 -22.73 2.85
C VAL A 100 2.06 -22.73 1.61
N THR A 101 3.36 -22.55 1.84
CA THR A 101 4.31 -22.25 0.77
C THR A 101 5.43 -23.30 0.81
N ASP A 102 5.33 -24.34 -0.01
CA ASP A 102 6.46 -25.24 -0.26
C ASP A 102 7.48 -24.61 -1.24
N ALA A 103 8.52 -25.36 -1.60
CA ALA A 103 9.61 -24.84 -2.42
C ALA A 103 9.13 -24.42 -3.82
N GLU A 104 8.28 -25.22 -4.45
CA GLU A 104 7.74 -24.93 -5.78
C GLU A 104 6.78 -23.73 -5.74
N THR A 105 5.93 -23.67 -4.70
CA THR A 105 5.02 -22.54 -4.45
C THR A 105 5.79 -21.25 -4.20
N LEU A 106 6.92 -21.31 -3.48
CA LEU A 106 7.79 -20.15 -3.26
C LEU A 106 8.38 -19.63 -4.58
N ASP A 107 8.86 -20.52 -5.45
CA ASP A 107 9.41 -20.12 -6.75
C ASP A 107 8.35 -19.46 -7.62
N VAL A 108 7.12 -19.99 -7.63
CA VAL A 108 5.98 -19.35 -8.30
C VAL A 108 5.67 -17.99 -7.69
N ALA A 109 5.63 -17.88 -6.36
CA ALA A 109 5.38 -16.61 -5.69
C ALA A 109 6.44 -15.55 -6.03
N ARG A 110 7.74 -15.93 -6.04
CA ARG A 110 8.85 -15.04 -6.43
C ARG A 110 8.72 -14.55 -7.86
N MET A 111 8.47 -15.47 -8.80
CA MET A 111 8.29 -15.14 -10.22
C MET A 111 7.08 -14.22 -10.45
N VAL A 112 5.96 -14.50 -9.79
CA VAL A 112 4.73 -13.72 -9.98
C VAL A 112 4.86 -12.33 -9.35
N LEU A 113 5.28 -12.24 -8.09
CA LEU A 113 5.36 -10.97 -7.39
C LEU A 113 6.43 -10.05 -7.99
N GLY A 114 7.66 -10.53 -8.16
CA GLY A 114 8.76 -9.71 -8.67
C GLY A 114 8.80 -9.58 -10.20
N GLY A 115 8.39 -10.64 -10.91
CA GLY A 115 8.49 -10.73 -12.37
C GLY A 115 7.26 -10.22 -13.14
N ARG A 116 6.07 -10.28 -12.54
CA ARG A 116 4.82 -9.82 -13.16
C ARG A 116 4.23 -8.62 -12.42
N VAL A 117 3.74 -8.83 -11.20
CA VAL A 117 2.95 -7.81 -10.48
C VAL A 117 3.73 -6.52 -10.25
N GLY A 118 4.94 -6.61 -9.69
CA GLY A 118 5.78 -5.42 -9.46
C GLY A 118 6.15 -4.71 -10.76
N ARG A 119 6.31 -5.45 -11.87
CA ARG A 119 6.62 -4.88 -13.19
C ARG A 119 5.41 -4.19 -13.82
N ASP A 120 4.21 -4.73 -13.63
CA ASP A 120 2.97 -4.13 -14.10
C ASP A 120 2.71 -2.79 -13.40
N ILE A 121 2.91 -2.73 -12.06
CA ILE A 121 2.81 -1.48 -11.29
C ILE A 121 3.84 -0.46 -11.77
N VAL A 122 5.12 -0.87 -11.88
CA VAL A 122 6.20 0.01 -12.38
C VAL A 122 5.90 0.53 -13.77
N SER A 123 5.42 -0.33 -14.67
CA SER A 123 5.02 0.06 -16.03
C SER A 123 3.91 1.10 -15.99
N SER A 124 2.89 0.90 -15.15
CA SER A 124 1.78 1.85 -14.99
C SER A 124 2.24 3.23 -14.52
N ILE A 125 3.11 3.28 -13.51
CA ILE A 125 3.69 4.54 -13.01
C ILE A 125 4.59 5.17 -14.08
N ASN A 126 5.43 4.37 -14.74
CA ASN A 126 6.40 4.87 -15.72
C ASN A 126 5.80 5.40 -17.01
N ARG A 127 4.55 5.02 -17.36
CA ARG A 127 3.79 5.68 -18.44
C ARG A 127 3.53 7.15 -18.15
N HIS A 128 3.37 7.52 -16.88
CA HIS A 128 3.13 8.92 -16.47
C HIS A 128 4.45 9.67 -16.24
N ALA A 129 5.43 9.03 -15.60
CA ALA A 129 6.79 9.55 -15.46
C ALA A 129 7.78 8.41 -15.16
N PRO A 130 8.95 8.32 -15.81
CA PRO A 130 9.91 7.22 -15.63
C PRO A 130 10.65 7.32 -14.28
N VAL A 131 9.94 7.04 -13.19
CA VAL A 131 10.40 7.25 -11.80
C VAL A 131 10.23 6.03 -10.89
N ALA A 132 9.54 4.97 -11.30
CA ALA A 132 9.31 3.79 -10.47
C ALA A 132 10.40 2.72 -10.64
N VAL A 133 10.78 2.09 -9.52
CA VAL A 133 11.79 1.03 -9.45
C VAL A 133 11.21 -0.15 -8.67
N ALA A 134 11.11 -1.32 -9.32
CA ALA A 134 10.67 -2.55 -8.67
C ALA A 134 11.81 -3.18 -7.87
N LEU A 135 11.50 -3.60 -6.65
CA LEU A 135 12.38 -4.29 -5.72
C LEU A 135 11.65 -5.52 -5.13
N SER A 136 12.41 -6.56 -4.82
CA SER A 136 12.07 -7.58 -3.84
C SER A 136 12.67 -7.19 -2.49
N GLY A 137 12.14 -7.75 -1.40
CA GLY A 137 12.83 -7.69 -0.11
C GLY A 137 14.19 -8.38 -0.14
N GLU A 138 14.43 -9.28 -1.09
CA GLU A 138 15.76 -9.88 -1.32
C GLU A 138 16.79 -8.86 -1.87
N ASP A 139 16.34 -7.82 -2.58
CA ASP A 139 17.24 -6.89 -3.27
C ASP A 139 18.01 -6.05 -2.25
N ALA A 140 19.34 -6.17 -2.29
CA ALA A 140 20.26 -5.56 -1.34
C ALA A 140 19.98 -5.91 0.14
N GLY A 141 19.28 -7.01 0.42
CA GLY A 141 18.90 -7.40 1.79
C GLY A 141 17.84 -6.51 2.42
N LEU A 142 16.98 -5.88 1.61
CA LEU A 142 15.96 -4.93 2.05
C LEU A 142 15.05 -5.47 3.16
N ILE A 143 14.59 -6.71 3.07
CA ILE A 143 13.74 -7.35 4.09
C ILE A 143 14.41 -8.64 4.56
N ALA A 144 14.95 -8.59 5.78
CA ALA A 144 15.43 -9.78 6.47
C ALA A 144 14.24 -10.55 7.04
N ALA A 145 14.18 -11.85 6.78
CA ALA A 145 13.09 -12.72 7.24
C ALA A 145 13.60 -13.97 7.97
N THR A 146 12.74 -14.53 8.81
CA THR A 146 12.90 -15.85 9.43
C THR A 146 11.67 -16.70 9.16
N GLN A 147 11.83 -18.02 9.16
CA GLN A 147 10.70 -18.94 9.07
C GLN A 147 9.72 -18.68 10.22
N ARG A 148 8.44 -18.50 9.87
CA ARG A 148 7.36 -18.30 10.83
C ARG A 148 6.97 -19.60 11.52
N ASP A 149 6.69 -20.62 10.72
CA ASP A 149 6.21 -21.92 11.17
C ASP A 149 6.65 -23.00 10.16
N PRO A 150 7.34 -24.07 10.59
CA PRO A 150 7.67 -25.21 9.73
C PRO A 150 6.47 -25.80 8.99
N ASP A 151 5.28 -25.82 9.60
CA ASP A 151 4.06 -26.38 9.01
C ASP A 151 3.49 -25.52 7.88
N LEU A 152 3.91 -24.26 7.78
CA LEU A 152 3.58 -23.34 6.68
C LEU A 152 4.64 -23.35 5.57
N GLY A 153 5.75 -24.08 5.75
CA GLY A 153 6.87 -24.11 4.81
C GLY A 153 7.69 -22.82 4.82
N PHE A 154 7.88 -22.21 3.66
CA PHE A 154 8.65 -20.99 3.42
C PHE A 154 7.81 -19.72 3.61
N VAL A 155 6.93 -19.71 4.61
CA VAL A 155 6.30 -18.48 5.10
C VAL A 155 7.20 -17.85 6.14
N GLY A 156 7.42 -16.54 6.03
CA GLY A 156 8.33 -15.82 6.91
C GLY A 156 7.73 -14.61 7.61
N ASP A 157 8.32 -14.29 8.76
CA ASP A 157 8.11 -13.06 9.49
C ASP A 157 9.29 -12.11 9.26
N VAL A 158 9.00 -10.80 9.21
CA VAL A 158 10.04 -9.77 9.07
C VAL A 158 10.84 -9.67 10.36
N VAL A 159 12.15 -9.78 10.25
CA VAL A 159 13.10 -9.58 11.36
C VAL A 159 13.59 -8.15 11.40
N ASP A 160 13.98 -7.61 10.24
CA ASP A 160 14.51 -6.26 10.09
C ASP A 160 14.35 -5.75 8.66
N VAL A 161 14.45 -4.43 8.47
CA VAL A 161 14.43 -3.76 7.17
C VAL A 161 15.66 -2.88 7.00
N ASP A 162 16.59 -3.28 6.13
CA ASP A 162 17.71 -2.42 5.73
C ASP A 162 17.25 -1.43 4.65
N ARG A 163 16.95 -0.21 5.09
CA ARG A 163 16.43 0.85 4.22
C ARG A 163 17.49 1.52 3.33
N THR A 164 18.75 1.10 3.33
CA THR A 164 19.84 1.77 2.59
C THR A 164 19.51 1.98 1.11
N ILE A 165 18.93 0.96 0.47
CA ILE A 165 18.48 1.05 -0.92
C ILE A 165 17.29 2.00 -1.10
N LEU A 166 16.35 2.01 -0.15
CA LEU A 166 15.20 2.92 -0.17
C LEU A 166 15.62 4.38 -0.01
N ASP A 167 16.50 4.68 0.95
CA ASP A 167 17.03 6.02 1.18
C ASP A 167 17.74 6.54 -0.08
N THR A 168 18.48 5.68 -0.79
CA THR A 168 19.15 6.03 -2.05
C THR A 168 18.15 6.39 -3.15
N LEU A 169 17.10 5.59 -3.33
CA LEU A 169 16.06 5.83 -4.34
C LEU A 169 15.25 7.09 -4.04
N LEU A 170 14.81 7.24 -2.79
CA LEU A 170 14.00 8.36 -2.33
C LEU A 170 14.77 9.69 -2.40
N ALA A 171 16.07 9.70 -2.10
CA ALA A 171 16.92 10.89 -2.25
C ALA A 171 17.05 11.37 -3.70
N ARG A 172 16.82 10.48 -4.67
CA ARG A 172 16.77 10.81 -6.11
C ARG A 172 15.34 10.95 -6.64
N SER A 173 14.36 10.99 -5.75
CA SER A 173 12.93 11.10 -6.08
C SER A 173 12.41 9.98 -6.99
N PHE A 174 13.00 8.78 -6.89
CA PHE A 174 12.40 7.56 -7.43
C PHE A 174 11.31 7.06 -6.48
N VAL A 175 10.39 6.26 -7.01
CA VAL A 175 9.30 5.59 -6.30
C VAL A 175 9.64 4.11 -6.17
N PRO A 176 10.02 3.63 -4.97
CA PRO A 176 10.20 2.19 -4.73
C PRO A 176 8.86 1.45 -4.81
N VAL A 177 8.85 0.33 -5.53
CA VAL A 177 7.73 -0.61 -5.62
C VAL A 177 8.22 -1.98 -5.12
N ILE A 178 7.80 -2.36 -3.92
CA ILE A 178 8.39 -3.45 -3.14
C ILE A 178 7.45 -4.66 -3.13
N SER A 179 7.95 -5.78 -3.64
CA SER A 179 7.32 -7.09 -3.50
C SER A 179 7.70 -7.75 -2.17
N THR A 180 6.86 -8.67 -1.72
CA THR A 180 6.83 -9.14 -0.32
C THR A 180 7.51 -10.50 -0.13
N ILE A 181 8.64 -10.67 -0.81
CA ILE A 181 9.59 -11.78 -0.59
C ILE A 181 10.81 -11.23 0.12
N GLY A 182 11.13 -11.74 1.31
CA GLY A 182 12.38 -11.43 2.01
C GLY A 182 13.31 -12.64 2.05
N SER A 183 14.47 -12.50 2.68
CA SER A 183 15.41 -13.61 2.83
C SER A 183 16.09 -13.64 4.20
N ASP A 184 16.55 -14.81 4.62
CA ASP A 184 17.41 -14.93 5.80
C ASP A 184 18.88 -14.59 5.49
N GLY A 185 19.73 -14.60 6.53
CA GLY A 185 21.18 -14.37 6.39
C GLY A 185 21.95 -15.44 5.61
N ARG A 186 21.27 -16.49 5.12
CA ARG A 186 21.83 -17.55 4.27
C ARG A 186 21.33 -17.46 2.82
N GLY A 187 20.44 -16.52 2.52
CA GLY A 187 19.84 -16.36 1.20
C GLY A 187 18.61 -17.23 0.95
N GLN A 188 18.05 -17.89 1.97
CA GLN A 188 16.76 -18.57 1.85
C GLN A 188 15.64 -17.55 1.77
N ALA A 189 14.87 -17.59 0.69
CA ALA A 189 13.72 -16.70 0.50
C ALA A 189 12.50 -17.17 1.31
N TYR A 190 11.68 -16.22 1.72
CA TYR A 190 10.42 -16.45 2.43
C TYR A 190 9.31 -15.58 1.84
N ASN A 191 8.12 -16.16 1.72
CA ASN A 191 6.89 -15.45 1.40
C ASN A 191 6.34 -14.77 2.64
N ILE A 192 6.25 -13.43 2.61
CA ILE A 192 5.88 -12.62 3.77
C ILE A 192 4.48 -12.03 3.55
N ASN A 193 3.68 -11.95 4.61
CA ASN A 193 2.41 -11.25 4.56
C ASN A 193 2.62 -9.78 4.15
N ALA A 194 1.88 -9.32 3.13
CA ALA A 194 2.09 -7.99 2.56
C ALA A 194 1.74 -6.84 3.52
N ASP A 195 0.82 -7.04 4.46
CA ASP A 195 0.50 -6.04 5.48
C ASP A 195 1.63 -5.95 6.52
N SER A 196 2.15 -7.08 6.98
CA SER A 196 3.31 -7.12 7.89
C SER A 196 4.57 -6.51 7.26
N ALA A 197 4.83 -6.81 5.98
CA ALA A 197 5.93 -6.19 5.24
C ALA A 197 5.74 -4.67 5.08
N ALA A 198 4.51 -4.21 4.78
CA ALA A 198 4.21 -2.79 4.67
C ALA A 198 4.38 -2.04 6.00
N ILE A 199 3.99 -2.67 7.12
CA ILE A 199 4.22 -2.13 8.48
C ILE A 199 5.72 -1.99 8.74
N ALA A 200 6.51 -3.04 8.52
CA ALA A 200 7.95 -3.01 8.78
C ALA A 200 8.67 -1.97 7.90
N VAL A 201 8.31 -1.88 6.61
CA VAL A 201 8.84 -0.85 5.71
C VAL A 201 8.45 0.56 6.19
N ALA A 202 7.18 0.77 6.53
CA ALA A 202 6.69 2.06 7.03
C ALA A 202 7.36 2.49 8.34
N GLN A 203 7.54 1.54 9.26
CA GLN A 203 8.26 1.75 10.52
C GLN A 203 9.72 2.14 10.27
N SER A 204 10.43 1.41 9.41
CA SER A 204 11.85 1.66 9.11
C SER A 204 12.08 3.06 8.51
N LEU A 205 11.11 3.56 7.73
CA LEU A 205 11.17 4.85 7.06
C LEU A 205 10.64 6.01 7.93
N GLY A 206 10.08 5.72 9.12
CA GLY A 206 9.37 6.71 9.93
C GLY A 206 8.22 7.35 9.15
N ALA A 207 7.41 6.53 8.47
CA ALA A 207 6.36 7.00 7.59
C ALA A 207 5.30 7.82 8.34
N GLU A 208 4.83 8.89 7.68
CA GLU A 208 3.75 9.73 8.19
C GLU A 208 2.42 8.99 8.09
N LYS A 209 2.23 8.27 6.97
CA LYS A 209 1.02 7.52 6.67
C LYS A 209 1.37 6.15 6.10
N LEU A 210 0.63 5.13 6.55
CA LEU A 210 0.53 3.84 5.88
C LEU A 210 -0.91 3.65 5.37
N ILE A 211 -1.07 3.57 4.05
CA ILE A 211 -2.37 3.46 3.38
C ILE A 211 -2.57 2.04 2.88
N TYR A 212 -3.62 1.37 3.35
CA TYR A 212 -4.07 0.08 2.85
C TYR A 212 -5.18 0.28 1.82
N LEU A 213 -4.89 -0.03 0.57
CA LEU A 213 -5.90 -0.07 -0.50
C LEU A 213 -6.56 -1.44 -0.50
N THR A 214 -7.86 -1.45 -0.17
CA THR A 214 -8.69 -2.66 -0.01
C THR A 214 -9.94 -2.58 -0.89
N ASP A 215 -10.77 -3.62 -0.84
CA ASP A 215 -12.06 -3.76 -1.54
C ASP A 215 -13.29 -3.38 -0.69
N VAL A 216 -13.08 -2.62 0.39
CA VAL A 216 -14.14 -2.20 1.32
C VAL A 216 -14.02 -0.70 1.61
N PRO A 217 -15.14 0.00 1.88
CA PRO A 217 -15.16 1.45 2.14
C PRO A 217 -14.39 1.89 3.38
N GLY A 218 -14.07 0.96 4.28
CA GLY A 218 -13.54 1.25 5.61
C GLY A 218 -14.37 0.55 6.68
N VAL A 219 -14.25 1.01 7.92
CA VAL A 219 -14.99 0.46 9.06
C VAL A 219 -16.40 1.04 9.10
N LEU A 220 -17.41 0.18 8.94
CA LEU A 220 -18.81 0.54 9.09
C LEU A 220 -19.34 0.07 10.44
N THR A 221 -20.10 0.90 11.17
CA THR A 221 -20.81 0.40 12.37
C THR A 221 -21.97 -0.53 12.01
N LYS A 222 -22.48 -0.45 10.78
CA LYS A 222 -23.49 -1.35 10.23
C LYS A 222 -23.10 -1.82 8.83
N VAL A 223 -22.82 -3.11 8.71
CA VAL A 223 -22.48 -3.75 7.43
C VAL A 223 -23.59 -3.50 6.41
N GLY A 224 -23.21 -3.01 5.22
CA GLY A 224 -24.13 -2.70 4.12
C GLY A 224 -24.74 -1.29 4.16
N ASP A 225 -24.41 -0.47 5.15
CA ASP A 225 -24.85 0.93 5.23
C ASP A 225 -23.64 1.89 5.17
N PRO A 226 -23.31 2.45 3.98
CA PRO A 226 -22.18 3.35 3.81
C PRO A 226 -22.25 4.62 4.66
N SER A 227 -23.45 5.06 5.08
CA SER A 227 -23.62 6.24 5.93
C SER A 227 -23.06 6.03 7.35
N THR A 228 -22.71 4.80 7.69
CA THR A 228 -22.18 4.41 9.00
C THR A 228 -20.67 4.27 9.03
N LEU A 229 -19.96 4.77 8.01
CA LEU A 229 -18.51 4.83 7.95
C LEU A 229 -17.95 5.61 9.14
N ILE A 230 -17.01 4.97 9.85
CA ILE A 230 -16.22 5.62 10.86
C ILE A 230 -14.96 6.17 10.19
N SER A 231 -14.94 7.48 9.97
CA SER A 231 -13.82 8.12 9.26
C SER A 231 -12.54 8.20 10.10
N ARG A 232 -12.66 8.26 11.43
CA ARG A 232 -11.52 8.35 12.36
C ARG A 232 -11.69 7.46 13.57
N LEU A 233 -10.63 6.73 13.93
CA LEU A 233 -10.54 5.85 15.08
C LEU A 233 -9.23 6.07 15.84
N SER A 234 -9.31 6.17 17.17
CA SER A 234 -8.11 5.93 17.98
C SER A 234 -7.83 4.43 18.06
N VAL A 235 -6.57 4.06 18.32
CA VAL A 235 -6.19 2.67 18.62
C VAL A 235 -7.04 2.08 19.75
N SER A 236 -7.30 2.85 20.80
CA SER A 236 -8.15 2.40 21.91
C SER A 236 -9.60 2.15 21.49
N ARG A 237 -10.17 3.03 20.66
CA ARG A 237 -11.55 2.87 20.17
C ARG A 237 -11.66 1.71 19.19
N ALA A 238 -10.67 1.52 18.33
CA ALA A 238 -10.61 0.40 17.40
C ALA A 238 -10.65 -0.95 18.13
N ARG A 239 -9.84 -1.10 19.19
CA ARG A 239 -9.85 -2.31 20.04
C ARG A 239 -11.21 -2.55 20.71
N LEU A 240 -11.79 -1.51 21.30
CA LEU A 240 -13.13 -1.62 21.89
C LEU A 240 -14.19 -2.06 20.88
N LEU A 241 -14.16 -1.55 19.65
CA LEU A 241 -15.11 -1.93 18.61
C LEU A 241 -14.92 -3.38 18.13
N ILE A 242 -13.70 -3.92 18.20
CA ILE A 242 -13.43 -5.35 17.97
C ILE A 242 -14.02 -6.17 19.12
N ASP A 243 -13.71 -5.80 20.37
CA ASP A 243 -14.18 -6.51 21.56
C ASP A 243 -15.72 -6.49 21.69
N ASP A 244 -16.35 -5.37 21.32
CA ASP A 244 -17.81 -5.19 21.30
C ASP A 244 -18.49 -5.94 20.12
N GLY A 245 -17.71 -6.55 19.22
CA GLY A 245 -18.21 -7.27 18.05
C GLY A 245 -18.77 -6.40 16.93
N VAL A 246 -18.56 -5.08 16.98
CA VAL A 246 -18.95 -4.16 15.90
C VAL A 246 -18.05 -4.36 14.68
N ILE A 247 -16.74 -4.49 14.91
CA ILE A 247 -15.77 -4.88 13.89
C ILE A 247 -15.66 -6.40 13.90
N ALA A 248 -16.13 -7.05 12.83
CA ALA A 248 -16.21 -8.49 12.75
C ALA A 248 -15.69 -9.05 11.42
N GLY A 249 -15.42 -10.35 11.39
CA GLY A 249 -15.03 -11.09 10.19
C GLY A 249 -13.75 -10.55 9.56
N GLY A 250 -13.73 -10.42 8.23
CA GLY A 250 -12.56 -9.96 7.47
C GLY A 250 -12.14 -8.50 7.73
N MET A 251 -12.92 -7.72 8.50
CA MET A 251 -12.52 -6.36 8.90
C MET A 251 -11.56 -6.37 10.09
N ILE A 252 -11.63 -7.37 10.97
CA ILE A 252 -10.72 -7.51 12.12
C ILE A 252 -9.25 -7.43 11.69
N PRO A 253 -8.75 -8.29 10.78
CA PRO A 253 -7.33 -8.24 10.40
C PRO A 253 -6.91 -6.93 9.74
N LYS A 254 -7.82 -6.23 9.04
CA LYS A 254 -7.53 -4.92 8.40
C LYS A 254 -7.35 -3.82 9.45
N VAL A 255 -8.20 -3.81 10.47
CA VAL A 255 -8.12 -2.84 11.56
C VAL A 255 -6.97 -3.17 12.51
N GLU A 256 -6.72 -4.46 12.78
CA GLU A 256 -5.56 -4.89 13.55
C GLU A 256 -4.25 -4.47 12.88
N ALA A 257 -4.11 -4.64 11.56
CA ALA A 257 -2.94 -4.17 10.82
C ALA A 257 -2.76 -2.63 10.96
N ALA A 258 -3.85 -1.87 10.87
CA ALA A 258 -3.79 -0.41 11.05
C ALA A 258 -3.42 -0.01 12.50
N VAL A 259 -3.93 -0.73 13.50
CA VAL A 259 -3.57 -0.56 14.91
C VAL A 259 -2.11 -0.91 15.15
N GLU A 260 -1.63 -2.00 14.58
CA GLU A 260 -0.24 -2.45 14.66
C GLU A 260 0.70 -1.43 14.03
N ALA A 261 0.38 -0.91 12.84
CA ALA A 261 1.16 0.14 12.18
C ALA A 261 1.38 1.37 13.07
N VAL A 262 0.30 1.89 13.67
CA VAL A 262 0.36 3.03 14.58
C VAL A 262 1.12 2.69 15.87
N GLY A 263 0.97 1.45 16.36
CA GLY A 263 1.73 0.92 17.48
C GLY A 263 3.23 0.82 17.20
N ALA A 264 3.61 0.48 15.97
CA ALA A 264 4.98 0.39 15.49
C ALA A 264 5.64 1.77 15.28
N GLY A 265 4.87 2.86 15.34
CA GLY A 265 5.40 4.23 15.28
C GLY A 265 5.06 4.98 14.00
N VAL A 266 4.28 4.41 13.08
CA VAL A 266 3.73 5.15 11.93
C VAL A 266 2.77 6.24 12.43
N GLY A 267 2.80 7.42 11.80
CA GLY A 267 1.99 8.57 12.23
C GLY A 267 0.48 8.30 12.24
N SER A 268 -0.03 7.71 11.16
CA SER A 268 -1.41 7.23 11.03
C SER A 268 -1.52 6.09 10.01
N ALA A 269 -2.52 5.24 10.17
CA ALA A 269 -2.83 4.17 9.22
C ALA A 269 -4.22 4.37 8.61
N HIS A 270 -4.39 4.03 7.34
CA HIS A 270 -5.60 4.35 6.58
C HIS A 270 -6.12 3.10 5.89
N VAL A 271 -7.39 2.80 6.06
CA VAL A 271 -8.07 1.71 5.33
C VAL A 271 -9.02 2.35 4.33
N LEU A 272 -8.67 2.28 3.05
CA LEU A 272 -9.36 2.97 1.96
C LEU A 272 -9.88 1.99 0.91
N ASP A 273 -10.99 2.33 0.26
CA ASP A 273 -11.50 1.57 -0.89
C ASP A 273 -10.69 1.89 -2.14
N GLY A 274 -9.81 0.97 -2.54
CA GLY A 274 -8.99 1.07 -3.74
C GLY A 274 -9.78 1.04 -5.04
N ARG A 275 -11.11 0.83 -5.00
CA ARG A 275 -11.99 0.90 -6.18
C ARG A 275 -12.47 2.32 -6.49
N ILE A 276 -12.21 3.27 -5.60
CA ILE A 276 -12.49 4.68 -5.82
C ILE A 276 -11.31 5.28 -6.58
N ALA A 277 -11.57 5.84 -7.77
CA ALA A 277 -10.55 6.55 -8.52
C ALA A 277 -9.99 7.71 -7.69
N HIS A 278 -8.68 7.88 -7.72
CA HIS A 278 -7.95 8.93 -6.99
C HIS A 278 -8.07 8.88 -5.46
N VAL A 279 -8.44 7.73 -4.87
CA VAL A 279 -8.68 7.62 -3.41
C VAL A 279 -7.48 8.03 -2.56
N VAL A 280 -6.26 7.82 -3.06
CA VAL A 280 -5.04 8.24 -2.35
C VAL A 280 -4.94 9.77 -2.27
N LEU A 281 -5.28 10.46 -3.36
CA LEU A 281 -5.31 11.93 -3.39
C LEU A 281 -6.47 12.47 -2.56
N LEU A 282 -7.64 11.84 -2.65
CA LEU A 282 -8.81 12.23 -1.84
C LEU A 282 -8.48 12.15 -0.35
N GLU A 283 -7.81 11.09 0.11
CA GLU A 283 -7.41 10.98 1.53
C GLU A 283 -6.31 11.98 1.93
N LEU A 284 -5.36 12.30 1.04
CA LEU A 284 -4.21 13.14 1.41
C LEU A 284 -4.46 14.64 1.23
N LEU A 285 -5.34 15.03 0.31
CA LEU A 285 -5.52 16.41 -0.14
C LEU A 285 -6.94 16.94 0.11
N THR A 286 -7.76 16.22 0.88
CA THR A 286 -9.10 16.66 1.30
C THR A 286 -9.42 16.22 2.73
N ASP A 287 -10.44 16.83 3.32
CA ASP A 287 -10.95 16.48 4.66
C ASP A 287 -12.19 15.56 4.64
N GLU A 288 -12.65 15.11 3.47
CA GLU A 288 -13.95 14.42 3.32
C GLU A 288 -14.00 13.04 4.00
N GLY A 289 -12.85 12.46 4.37
CA GLY A 289 -12.79 11.17 5.06
C GLY A 289 -13.32 10.02 4.20
N VAL A 290 -12.59 9.68 3.13
CA VAL A 290 -12.96 8.67 2.12
C VAL A 290 -12.71 7.22 2.53
N GLY A 291 -12.39 7.01 3.81
CA GLY A 291 -12.17 5.72 4.43
C GLY A 291 -12.00 5.86 5.93
N THR A 292 -11.31 4.91 6.56
CA THR A 292 -11.06 4.95 8.01
C THR A 292 -9.60 5.23 8.31
N MET A 293 -9.34 6.35 8.99
CA MET A 293 -8.04 6.68 9.57
C MET A 293 -7.94 6.16 11.00
N VAL A 294 -6.86 5.46 11.32
CA VAL A 294 -6.47 5.02 12.66
C VAL A 294 -5.28 5.85 13.15
N THR A 295 -5.40 6.42 14.35
CA THR A 295 -4.39 7.25 15.02
C THR A 295 -4.18 6.83 16.47
N ARG A 296 -3.11 7.29 17.12
CA ARG A 296 -2.84 6.99 18.54
C ARG A 296 -3.89 7.62 19.46
N THR A 297 -4.27 8.85 19.19
CA THR A 297 -5.29 9.62 19.92
C THR A 297 -6.42 10.01 18.97
N ALA A 298 -7.66 10.07 19.49
CA ALA A 298 -8.82 10.50 18.70
C ALA A 298 -8.76 11.99 18.32
N GLU A 299 -7.83 12.74 18.93
CA GLU A 299 -7.54 14.15 18.65
C GLU A 299 -6.09 14.29 18.19
N GLY A 300 -5.89 14.81 16.97
CA GLY A 300 -4.63 15.10 16.29
C GLY A 300 -4.95 15.82 14.97
N PRO A 301 -4.10 16.77 14.50
CA PRO A 301 -4.56 17.92 13.71
C PRO A 301 -5.20 17.52 12.38
N THR A 302 -6.19 18.32 12.00
CA THR A 302 -6.70 18.50 10.64
C THR A 302 -5.54 18.64 9.66
#